data_AF-A0A842PJZ5-F1
#
_entry.id   AF-A0A842PJZ5-F1
#
_cell.length_a   1.000
_cell.length_b   1.000
_cell.length_c   1.000
_cell.angle_alpha   90.00
_cell.angle_beta   90.00
_cell.angle_gamma   90.00
#
_symmetry.space_group_name_H-M   'P 1'
#
loop_
_entity.id
_entity.type
_entity.pdbx_description
1 polymer ?
#
loop_
_entity_poly.entity_id
_entity_poly.type
_entity_poly.pdbx_seq_one_letter_code
_entity_poly.pdbx_strand_id
1 'polypeptide(L)' 'SIGNDCEIINSEVEDSVVMDGAKLINAGNVVDSMIGRGAVIEKNKSLPKGSKFVIGDNSWVRI' A
#
# COMPACT_ATOMS: atom_id res chain seq x y z
N SER A 1 -9.11 4.08 5.59
CA SER A 1 -8.42 4.89 6.63
C SER A 1 -6.93 4.88 6.39
N ILE A 2 -6.24 6.00 6.65
CA ILE A 2 -4.79 6.12 6.51
C ILE A 2 -4.21 6.60 7.85
N GLY A 3 -3.17 5.92 8.33
CA GLY A 3 -2.47 6.22 9.57
C GLY A 3 -1.48 7.38 9.46
N ASN A 4 -0.78 7.65 10.54
CA ASN A 4 0.23 8.71 10.62
C ASN A 4 1.50 8.32 9.84
N ASP A 5 2.25 9.33 9.37
CA ASP A 5 3.56 9.15 8.73
C ASP A 5 3.56 8.17 7.54
N CYS A 6 2.44 8.06 6.83
CA CYS A 6 2.35 7.24 5.62
C CYS A 6 2.89 7.99 4.40
N GLU A 7 3.53 7.26 3.49
CA GLU A 7 3.94 7.76 2.18
C GLU A 7 3.12 7.06 1.10
N ILE A 8 2.30 7.80 0.34
CA ILE A 8 1.52 7.27 -0.79
C ILE A 8 1.94 8.06 -2.04
N ILE A 9 2.72 7.42 -2.91
CA ILE A 9 3.35 8.05 -4.07
C ILE A 9 2.92 7.29 -5.32
N ASN A 10 2.37 8.01 -6.32
CA ASN A 10 1.85 7.43 -7.58
C ASN A 10 0.97 6.19 -7.37
N SER A 11 0.12 6.26 -6.34
CA SER A 11 -0.74 5.16 -5.91
C SER A 11 -2.10 5.70 -5.50
N GLU A 12 -3.15 4.91 -5.71
CA GLU A 12 -4.52 5.18 -5.30
C GLU A 12 -4.92 4.17 -4.23
N VAL A 13 -5.73 4.60 -3.26
CA VAL A 13 -6.18 3.77 -2.14
C VAL A 13 -7.69 3.93 -1.99
N GLU A 14 -8.43 2.85 -2.21
CA GLU A 14 -9.89 2.78 -2.13
C GLU A 14 -10.28 1.65 -1.17
N ASP A 15 -11.30 1.88 -0.34
CA ASP A 15 -11.86 0.87 0.60
C ASP A 15 -10.82 0.08 1.40
N SER A 16 -9.72 0.74 1.77
CA SER A 16 -8.56 0.10 2.38
C SER A 16 -8.14 0.77 3.68
N VAL A 17 -7.45 0.01 4.53
CA VAL A 17 -6.85 0.47 5.79
C VAL A 17 -5.33 0.42 5.66
N VAL A 18 -4.69 1.58 5.81
CA VAL A 18 -3.24 1.74 5.82
C VAL A 18 -2.80 2.19 7.21
N MET A 19 -1.97 1.39 7.89
CA MET A 19 -1.50 1.68 9.24
C MET A 19 -0.25 2.58 9.25
N ASP A 20 0.10 3.12 10.42
CA ASP A 20 1.15 4.11 10.59
C ASP A 20 2.50 3.71 9.96
N GLY A 21 3.18 4.67 9.34
CA GLY A 21 4.51 4.49 8.76
C GLY A 21 4.56 3.64 7.49
N ALA A 22 3.42 3.24 6.93
CA ALA A 22 3.39 2.45 5.70
C ALA A 22 3.80 3.28 4.47
N LYS A 23 4.45 2.63 3.50
CA LYS A 23 4.92 3.25 2.27
C LYS A 23 4.39 2.52 1.05
N LEU A 24 3.59 3.19 0.23
CA LEU A 24 3.04 2.70 -1.02
C LEU A 24 3.65 3.53 -2.16
N ILE A 25 4.61 2.94 -2.89
CA ILE A 25 5.39 3.63 -3.92
C ILE A 25 5.14 2.95 -5.26
N ASN A 26 4.45 3.66 -6.15
CA ASN A 26 3.94 3.16 -7.44
C ASN A 26 3.11 1.87 -7.28
N ALA A 27 2.38 1.74 -6.16
CA ALA A 27 1.56 0.59 -5.79
C ALA A 27 0.24 0.52 -6.56
N GLY A 28 0.04 1.35 -7.59
CA GLY A 28 -1.12 1.34 -8.47
C GLY A 28 -2.41 1.61 -7.70
N ASN A 29 -3.51 0.98 -8.11
CA ASN A 29 -4.78 1.07 -7.39
C ASN A 29 -4.87 -0.04 -6.32
N VAL A 30 -4.83 0.35 -5.06
CA VAL A 30 -4.94 -0.51 -3.88
C VAL A 30 -6.38 -0.50 -3.38
N VAL A 31 -7.05 -1.65 -3.47
CA VAL A 31 -8.48 -1.79 -3.18
C VAL A 31 -8.74 -2.92 -2.19
N ASP A 32 -9.76 -2.81 -1.33
CA ASP A 32 -10.16 -3.84 -0.36
C ASP A 32 -9.00 -4.40 0.50
N SER A 33 -8.04 -3.54 0.86
CA SER A 33 -6.74 -3.94 1.40
C SER A 33 -6.51 -3.57 2.86
N MET A 34 -5.62 -4.31 3.51
CA MET A 34 -5.09 -4.00 4.85
C MET A 34 -3.57 -3.98 4.81
N ILE A 35 -2.98 -2.82 5.08
CA ILE A 35 -1.54 -2.58 5.05
C ILE A 35 -1.06 -2.31 6.47
N GLY A 36 -0.24 -3.22 7.01
CA GLY A 36 0.31 -3.17 8.36
C GLY A 36 1.28 -2.00 8.61
N ARG A 37 1.61 -1.80 9.89
CA ARG A 37 2.45 -0.71 10.36
C ARG A 37 3.86 -0.82 9.79
N GLY A 38 4.40 0.25 9.22
CA GLY A 38 5.74 0.25 8.62
C GLY A 38 5.89 -0.65 7.39
N ALA A 39 4.80 -1.14 6.81
CA ALA A 39 4.85 -1.98 5.62
C ALA A 39 5.23 -1.17 4.38
N VAL A 40 6.01 -1.77 3.49
CA VAL A 40 6.48 -1.15 2.26
C VAL A 40 6.00 -1.95 1.05
N ILE A 41 5.27 -1.30 0.16
CA ILE A 41 4.89 -1.81 -1.16
C ILE A 41 5.58 -0.94 -2.19
N GLU A 42 6.52 -1.53 -2.92
CA GLU A 42 7.24 -0.87 -4.00
C GLU A 42 7.03 -1.60 -5.32
N LYS A 43 6.78 -0.83 -6.38
CA LYS A 43 6.73 -1.37 -7.73
C LYS A 43 7.35 -0.43 -8.75
N ASN A 44 7.73 -1.01 -9.89
CA ASN A 44 8.44 -0.33 -10.97
C ASN A 44 7.66 -0.29 -12.30
N LYS A 45 6.44 -0.85 -12.38
CA LYS A 45 5.61 -0.92 -13.61
C LYS A 45 4.09 -0.87 -13.31
N SER A 46 3.28 -0.47 -14.30
CA SER A 46 1.82 -0.34 -14.20
C SER A 46 1.12 -1.61 -13.70
N LEU A 47 0.24 -1.46 -12.71
CA LEU A 47 -0.61 -2.54 -12.18
C LEU A 47 -1.89 -2.74 -12.99
N PRO A 48 -2.56 -3.90 -12.83
CA PRO A 48 -3.97 -4.07 -13.19
C PRO A 48 -4.85 -3.04 -12.46
N LYS A 49 -6.07 -2.82 -12.96
CA LYS A 49 -6.99 -1.75 -12.51
C LYS A 49 -7.40 -1.77 -11.01
N GLY A 50 -7.01 -2.79 -10.24
CA GLY A 50 -7.17 -2.87 -8.78
C GLY A 50 -6.41 -4.08 -8.22
N SER A 51 -5.65 -3.89 -7.14
CA SER A 51 -4.90 -4.94 -6.45
C SER A 51 -5.26 -4.99 -4.97
N LYS A 52 -5.58 -6.19 -4.49
CA LYS A 52 -5.90 -6.46 -3.09
C LYS A 52 -4.68 -6.99 -2.35
N PHE A 53 -4.36 -6.38 -1.22
CA PHE A 53 -3.22 -6.71 -0.39
C PHE A 53 -3.63 -6.92 1.07
N VAL A 54 -3.08 -7.97 1.67
CA VAL A 54 -3.09 -8.18 3.13
C VAL A 54 -1.64 -8.32 3.55
N ILE A 55 -1.07 -7.21 4.04
CA ILE A 55 0.34 -7.12 4.38
C ILE A 55 0.46 -6.93 5.90
N GLY A 56 1.29 -7.74 6.54
CA GLY A 56 1.59 -7.62 7.96
C GLY A 56 2.54 -6.45 8.26
N ASP A 57 2.78 -6.21 9.54
CA ASP A 57 3.66 -5.13 10.00
C ASP A 57 5.12 -5.35 9.55
N ASN A 58 5.83 -4.25 9.29
CA ASN A 58 7.24 -4.19 8.89
C ASN A 58 7.60 -5.12 7.72
N SER A 59 6.62 -5.45 6.89
CA SER A 59 6.80 -6.32 5.72
C SER A 59 7.18 -5.48 4.51
N TRP A 60 8.09 -5.99 3.68
CA TRP A 60 8.45 -5.36 2.41
C TRP A 60 8.06 -6.30 1.27
N VAL A 61 7.17 -5.81 0.40
CA VAL A 61 6.73 -6.51 -0.80
C VAL A 61 7.14 -5.72 -2.04
N ARG A 62 7.72 -6.43 -3.01
CA ARG A 62 8.04 -5.91 -4.33
C ARG A 62 7.30 -6.73 -5.38
N ILE A 63 6.56 -6.04 -6.26
CA ILE A 63 5.61 -6.63 -7.24
C ILE A 63 5.89 -6.06 -8.63
#